data_AF-A0A1G7N4Q5-F1
#
_entry.id   AF-A0A1G7N4Q5-F1
#
_cell.length_a   1.000
_cell.length_b   1.000
_cell.length_c   1.000
_cell.angle_alpha   90.00
_cell.angle_beta   90.00
_cell.angle_gamma   90.00
#
_symmetry.space_group_name_H-M   'P 1'
#
loop_
_entity.id
_entity.type
_entity.pdbx_description
1 polymer ?
#
loop_
_entity_poly.entity_id
_entity_poly.type
_entity_poly.pdbx_seq_one_letter_code
_entity_poly.pdbx_strand_id
1 'polypeptide(L)'
;MVNFKSFIILIFVCTFFSCNNYNDDSNAPVLHETYLRFVSPKGTNVLDSIKVLEKGKYIEEVNSNIISIKGKSLSRNKSLENFKKSWLYSSVIENETTLVLEWIDWDIIDAENRQKRYEEIYEIKMKSRKIFGNDDIHTLKWYLDVNNGSYDAYKCEFDGQTLELDNDKYYKETFNTQKHKTTALITIYC
;
A
#
# COMPACT_ATOMS: atom_id res chain seq x y z
N MET A 1 -34.04 48.93 -56.48
CA MET A 1 -34.87 47.72 -56.26
C MET A 1 -34.19 46.88 -55.21
N VAL A 2 -34.78 46.83 -54.01
CA VAL A 2 -34.32 45.98 -52.91
C VAL A 2 -34.84 44.56 -53.18
N ASN A 3 -33.96 43.56 -53.11
CA ASN A 3 -34.38 42.18 -52.89
C ASN A 3 -33.40 41.51 -51.94
N PHE A 4 -33.93 41.18 -50.76
CA PHE A 4 -33.36 40.29 -49.76
C PHE A 4 -33.09 38.91 -50.36
N LYS A 5 -32.06 38.21 -49.87
CA LYS A 5 -32.24 36.91 -49.18
C LYS A 5 -30.93 36.33 -48.65
N SER A 6 -30.93 36.12 -47.32
CA SER A 6 -30.39 34.97 -46.61
C SER A 6 -28.88 34.70 -46.67
N PHE A 7 -28.15 35.25 -45.69
CA PHE A 7 -26.95 34.62 -45.16
C PHE A 7 -27.39 33.47 -44.23
N ILE A 8 -27.38 32.23 -44.74
CA ILE A 8 -27.35 31.03 -43.88
C ILE A 8 -25.87 30.77 -43.62
N ILE A 9 -25.40 31.13 -42.43
CA ILE A 9 -24.09 30.68 -41.94
C ILE A 9 -24.30 29.26 -41.44
N LEU A 10 -23.99 28.29 -42.30
CA LEU A 10 -23.91 26.89 -41.93
C LEU A 10 -22.64 26.73 -41.07
N ILE A 11 -22.79 26.76 -39.75
CA ILE A 11 -21.71 26.39 -38.84
C ILE A 11 -21.55 24.87 -38.97
N PHE A 12 -20.63 24.45 -39.83
CA PHE A 12 -20.09 23.09 -39.81
C PHE A 12 -19.38 22.93 -38.46
N VAL A 13 -20.10 22.41 -37.47
CA VAL A 13 -19.47 21.84 -36.28
C VAL A 13 -18.76 20.58 -36.78
N CYS A 14 -17.46 20.72 -37.07
CA CYS A 14 -16.57 19.58 -37.18
C CYS A 14 -16.61 18.88 -35.82
N THR A 15 -17.48 17.89 -35.69
CA THR A 15 -17.34 16.86 -34.67
C THR A 15 -16.06 16.12 -35.02
N PHE A 16 -14.96 16.57 -34.43
CA PHE A 16 -13.82 15.70 -34.25
C PHE A 16 -14.34 14.53 -33.41
N PHE A 17 -14.73 13.44 -34.07
CA PHE A 17 -14.59 12.12 -33.49
C PHE A 17 -13.07 11.92 -33.33
N SER A 18 -12.51 12.54 -32.30
CA SER A 18 -11.34 11.98 -31.67
C SER A 18 -11.85 10.70 -31.02
N CYS A 19 -11.83 9.61 -31.77
CA CYS A 19 -11.50 8.32 -31.19
C CYS A 19 -10.10 8.49 -30.62
N ASN A 20 -10.01 9.15 -29.46
CA ASN A 20 -8.87 9.00 -28.60
C ASN A 20 -8.95 7.54 -28.19
N ASN A 21 -8.25 6.68 -28.92
CA ASN A 21 -7.70 5.48 -28.33
C ASN A 21 -6.93 5.98 -27.12
N TYR A 22 -7.59 5.99 -25.96
CA TYR A 22 -6.91 6.01 -24.69
C TYR A 22 -6.12 4.71 -24.68
N ASN A 23 -4.90 4.77 -25.22
CA ASN A 23 -3.86 3.88 -24.80
C ASN A 23 -3.74 4.15 -23.31
N ASP A 24 -4.27 3.25 -22.50
CA ASP A 24 -4.10 3.24 -21.06
C ASP A 24 -2.66 2.79 -20.75
N ASP A 25 -1.68 3.54 -21.28
CA ASP A 25 -0.26 3.50 -20.95
C ASP A 25 -0.02 4.25 -19.62
N SER A 26 -0.95 4.14 -18.67
CA SER A 26 -0.88 4.95 -17.45
C SER A 26 0.30 4.49 -16.57
N ASN A 27 1.29 5.38 -16.51
CA ASN A 27 2.45 5.38 -15.63
C ASN A 27 2.03 5.59 -14.16
N ALA A 28 1.19 4.71 -13.61
CA ALA A 28 0.64 4.92 -12.28
C ALA A 28 1.57 4.36 -11.18
N PRO A 29 1.84 5.15 -10.11
CA PRO A 29 2.58 4.68 -8.95
C PRO A 29 1.87 3.49 -8.30
N VAL A 30 2.63 2.56 -7.73
CA VAL A 30 2.04 1.49 -6.92
C VAL A 30 1.95 1.92 -5.48
N LEU A 31 0.74 1.83 -4.94
CA LEU A 31 0.47 1.99 -3.52
C LEU A 31 0.61 0.64 -2.82
N HIS A 32 1.51 0.57 -1.86
CA HIS A 32 1.61 -0.56 -0.94
C HIS A 32 0.91 -0.17 0.36
N GLU A 33 -0.01 -1.01 0.82
CA GLU A 33 -0.75 -0.85 2.08
C GLU A 33 -0.63 -2.14 2.88
N THR A 34 -0.19 -2.05 4.13
CA THR A 34 -0.02 -3.23 4.98
C THR A 34 -0.59 -2.95 6.36
N TYR A 35 -1.48 -3.83 6.81
CA TYR A 35 -2.05 -3.82 8.14
C TYR A 35 -1.26 -4.78 9.01
N LEU A 36 -0.73 -4.31 10.14
CA LEU A 36 -0.03 -5.14 11.11
C LEU A 36 -0.90 -5.34 12.34
N ARG A 37 -1.19 -6.60 12.63
CA ARG A 37 -1.85 -7.07 13.85
C ARG A 37 -0.79 -7.67 14.76
N PHE A 38 -0.69 -7.20 15.99
CA PHE A 38 0.25 -7.72 16.99
C PHE A 38 -0.49 -8.57 18.00
N VAL A 39 -0.12 -9.84 18.14
CA VAL A 39 -0.85 -10.82 18.94
C VAL A 39 0.07 -11.45 19.98
N SER A 40 -0.35 -11.41 21.24
CA SER A 40 0.36 -12.09 22.34
C SER A 40 0.24 -13.62 22.24
N PRO A 41 1.00 -14.43 23.01
CA PRO A 41 0.90 -15.89 22.97
C PRO A 41 -0.47 -16.42 23.42
N LYS A 42 -1.27 -15.57 24.08
CA LYS A 42 -2.65 -15.87 24.51
C LYS A 42 -3.71 -15.55 23.44
N GLY A 43 -3.30 -15.08 22.26
CA GLY A 43 -4.22 -14.67 21.20
C GLY A 43 -4.83 -13.28 21.38
N THR A 44 -4.33 -12.46 22.32
CA THR A 44 -4.85 -11.11 22.55
C THR A 44 -4.13 -10.09 21.68
N ASN A 45 -4.88 -9.20 21.01
CA ASN A 45 -4.33 -8.05 20.30
C ASN A 45 -3.61 -7.10 21.28
N VAL A 46 -2.31 -6.90 21.04
CA VAL A 46 -1.43 -6.11 21.91
C VAL A 46 -1.77 -4.63 21.84
N LEU A 47 -2.13 -4.10 20.66
CA LEU A 47 -2.45 -2.68 20.46
C LEU A 47 -3.70 -2.27 21.23
N ASP A 48 -4.72 -3.14 21.27
CA ASP A 48 -5.92 -2.95 22.07
C ASP A 48 -5.61 -3.03 23.58
N SER A 49 -4.73 -3.95 23.97
CA SER A 49 -4.34 -4.13 25.37
C SER A 49 -3.61 -2.90 25.95
N ILE A 50 -2.73 -2.29 25.17
CA ILE A 50 -2.02 -1.06 25.55
C ILE A 50 -2.79 0.22 25.21
N LYS A 51 -4.00 0.10 24.65
CA LYS A 51 -4.94 1.19 24.33
C LYS A 51 -4.31 2.29 23.49
N VAL A 52 -3.65 1.93 22.38
CA VAL A 52 -3.06 2.94 21.47
C VAL A 52 -4.11 3.82 20.78
N LEU A 53 -5.36 3.32 20.69
CA LEU A 53 -6.46 3.95 19.99
C LEU A 53 -7.79 3.63 20.67
N GLU A 54 -8.73 4.57 20.67
CA GLU A 54 -10.11 4.29 21.07
C GLU A 54 -10.87 3.57 19.94
N LYS A 55 -11.83 2.72 20.31
CA LYS A 55 -12.63 1.95 19.35
C LYS A 55 -13.31 2.86 18.32
N GLY A 56 -13.23 2.46 17.06
CA GLY A 56 -13.84 3.18 15.92
C GLY A 56 -13.09 4.44 15.49
N LYS A 57 -11.90 4.72 16.04
CA LYS A 57 -11.08 5.87 15.62
C LYS A 57 -10.03 5.49 14.57
N TYR A 58 -9.44 6.53 14.00
CA TYR A 58 -8.31 6.51 13.09
C TYR A 58 -7.36 7.67 13.44
N ILE A 59 -6.04 7.43 13.41
CA ILE A 59 -5.02 8.46 13.63
C ILE A 59 -3.95 8.32 12.54
N GLU A 60 -3.79 9.36 11.71
CA GLU A 60 -2.89 9.34 10.53
C GLU A 60 -1.39 9.30 10.87
N GLU A 61 -1.00 9.70 12.08
CA GLU A 61 0.39 9.69 12.53
C GLU A 61 0.58 8.89 13.82
N VAL A 62 1.34 7.81 13.74
CA VAL A 62 1.71 7.05 14.95
C VAL A 62 2.62 7.85 15.87
N ASN A 63 2.32 7.77 17.17
CA ASN A 63 3.16 8.37 18.20
C ASN A 63 4.50 7.62 18.31
N SER A 64 5.60 8.33 18.08
CA SER A 64 6.96 7.78 18.15
C SER A 64 7.36 7.25 19.54
N ASN A 65 6.68 7.71 20.60
CA ASN A 65 6.85 7.19 21.97
C ASN A 65 6.20 5.82 22.18
N ILE A 66 5.37 5.36 21.24
CA ILE A 66 4.78 4.02 21.25
C ILE A 66 5.63 3.09 20.40
N ILE A 67 5.94 3.49 19.16
CA ILE A 67 6.72 2.70 18.23
C ILE A 67 7.54 3.62 17.31
N SER A 68 8.82 3.28 17.14
CA SER A 68 9.65 3.87 16.09
C SER A 68 9.63 2.95 14.87
N ILE A 69 9.37 3.51 13.69
CA ILE A 69 9.25 2.76 12.44
C ILE A 69 10.07 3.44 11.36
N LYS A 70 10.88 2.67 10.64
CA LYS A 70 11.64 3.12 9.46
C LYS A 70 11.49 2.09 8.35
N GLY A 71 11.28 2.56 7.12
CA GLY A 71 11.14 1.69 5.95
C GLY A 71 12.18 2.05 4.90
N LYS A 72 12.69 1.04 4.18
CA LYS A 72 13.52 1.22 2.98
C LYS A 72 13.26 0.15 1.93
N SER A 73 13.49 0.48 0.66
CA SER A 73 13.73 -0.50 -0.40
C SER A 73 15.16 -1.02 -0.29
N LEU A 74 15.32 -2.33 -0.27
CA LEU A 74 16.64 -2.98 -0.20
C LEU A 74 17.32 -3.00 -1.57
N SER A 75 16.57 -3.21 -2.65
CA SER A 75 17.11 -3.25 -4.01
C SER A 75 17.76 -1.92 -4.39
N ARG A 76 17.14 -0.80 -3.98
CA ARG A 76 17.57 0.57 -4.29
C ARG A 76 18.33 1.26 -3.16
N ASN A 77 18.38 0.62 -1.98
CA ASN A 77 19.00 1.17 -0.78
C ASN A 77 18.52 2.60 -0.44
N LYS A 78 17.22 2.86 -0.59
CA LYS A 78 16.59 4.17 -0.33
C LYS A 78 15.43 4.04 0.65
N SER A 79 15.18 5.10 1.42
CA SER A 79 14.00 5.18 2.28
C SER A 79 12.71 5.07 1.46
N LEU A 80 11.66 4.50 2.05
CA LEU A 80 10.34 4.44 1.40
C LEU A 80 9.77 5.84 1.22
N GLU A 81 9.26 6.11 0.02
CA GLU A 81 8.65 7.39 -0.35
C GLU A 81 7.19 7.45 0.08
N ASN A 82 6.74 8.63 0.51
CA ASN A 82 5.39 8.84 1.05
C ASN A 82 5.01 7.83 2.15
N PHE A 83 5.98 7.44 2.98
CA PHE A 83 5.80 6.39 3.98
C PHE A 83 4.96 6.87 5.17
N LYS A 84 3.66 6.58 5.12
CA LYS A 84 2.69 6.88 6.18
C LYS A 84 2.54 5.73 7.16
N LYS A 85 2.26 6.09 8.41
CA LYS A 85 2.07 5.15 9.52
C LYS A 85 0.89 5.64 10.34
N SER A 86 -0.18 4.87 10.37
CA SER A 86 -1.41 5.27 11.05
C SER A 86 -1.91 4.16 11.97
N TRP A 87 -2.72 4.55 12.96
CA TRP A 87 -3.49 3.61 13.76
C TRP A 87 -4.90 3.53 13.20
N LEU A 88 -5.40 2.30 13.01
CA LEU A 88 -6.75 2.07 12.53
C LEU A 88 -7.44 1.02 13.39
N TYR A 89 -8.59 1.38 13.96
CA TYR A 89 -9.55 0.38 14.44
C TYR A 89 -10.57 0.14 13.33
N SER A 90 -10.68 -1.09 12.84
CA SER A 90 -11.55 -1.39 11.69
C SER A 90 -12.45 -2.58 11.94
N SER A 91 -13.74 -2.42 11.64
CA SER A 91 -14.70 -3.52 11.60
C SER A 91 -14.46 -4.48 10.43
N VAL A 92 -13.72 -4.00 9.41
CA VAL A 92 -13.21 -4.86 8.35
C VAL A 92 -12.23 -5.84 8.99
N ILE A 93 -11.21 -5.33 9.70
CA ILE A 93 -10.16 -6.14 10.35
C ILE A 93 -10.58 -6.61 11.75
N GLU A 94 -11.56 -7.52 11.80
CA GLU A 94 -11.99 -8.24 13.01
C GLU A 94 -12.42 -7.37 14.21
N ASN A 95 -12.74 -6.09 14.00
CA ASN A 95 -12.99 -5.12 15.08
C ASN A 95 -11.78 -4.97 16.01
N GLU A 96 -10.59 -4.91 15.45
CA GLU A 96 -9.35 -4.73 16.20
C GLU A 96 -8.57 -3.49 15.77
N THR A 97 -7.68 -3.03 16.66
CA THR A 97 -6.68 -2.02 16.30
C THR A 97 -5.52 -2.64 15.53
N THR A 98 -5.13 -2.00 14.42
CA THR A 98 -3.98 -2.34 13.59
C THR A 98 -3.07 -1.13 13.39
N LEU A 99 -1.79 -1.41 13.11
CA LEU A 99 -0.85 -0.44 12.56
C LEU A 99 -0.96 -0.51 11.03
N VAL A 100 -1.32 0.57 10.38
CA VAL A 100 -1.35 0.66 8.92
C VAL A 100 -0.07 1.32 8.44
N LEU A 101 0.58 0.68 7.48
CA LEU A 101 1.78 1.15 6.81
C LEU A 101 1.45 1.36 5.34
N GLU A 102 1.66 2.57 4.83
CA GLU A 102 1.42 2.89 3.43
C GLU A 102 2.66 3.53 2.82
N TRP A 103 3.05 3.12 1.62
CA TRP A 103 4.13 3.76 0.86
C TRP A 103 3.88 3.64 -0.63
N ILE A 104 4.53 4.52 -1.39
CA ILE A 104 4.41 4.54 -2.85
C ILE A 104 5.73 4.14 -3.48
N ASP A 105 5.67 3.28 -4.50
CA ASP A 105 6.75 3.04 -5.43
C ASP A 105 6.49 3.73 -6.77
N TRP A 106 7.31 4.74 -7.08
CA TRP A 106 7.27 5.50 -8.34
C TRP A 106 8.21 4.94 -9.43
N ASP A 107 9.18 4.10 -9.08
CA ASP A 107 10.26 3.73 -10.02
C ASP A 107 9.82 2.73 -11.11
N ILE A 108 8.55 2.33 -11.10
CA ILE A 108 7.86 1.58 -12.17
C ILE A 108 7.76 2.38 -13.46
N ILE A 109 7.91 3.71 -13.34
CA ILE A 109 7.75 4.66 -14.43
C ILE A 109 8.91 4.56 -15.43
N ASP A 110 10.04 3.95 -15.09
CA ASP A 110 11.14 3.77 -16.05
C ASP A 110 10.77 2.73 -17.12
N ALA A 111 10.50 3.23 -18.32
CA ALA A 111 10.12 2.43 -19.49
C ALA A 111 11.14 1.31 -19.80
N GLU A 112 12.40 1.48 -19.40
CA GLU A 112 13.47 0.48 -19.56
C GLU A 112 13.34 -0.72 -18.60
N ASN A 113 12.72 -0.54 -17.42
CA ASN A 113 12.56 -1.59 -16.41
C ASN A 113 11.27 -2.39 -16.57
N ARG A 114 10.30 -1.91 -17.36
CA ARG A 114 8.98 -2.57 -17.55
C ARG A 114 9.06 -3.99 -18.08
N GLN A 115 10.12 -4.33 -18.81
CA GLN A 115 10.26 -5.62 -19.48
C GLN A 115 11.03 -6.66 -18.66
N LYS A 116 11.60 -6.29 -17.50
CA LYS A 116 12.39 -7.19 -16.68
C LYS A 116 11.61 -7.61 -15.45
N ARG A 117 11.43 -8.92 -15.29
CA ARG A 117 11.01 -9.51 -14.04
C ARG A 117 12.15 -9.36 -13.02
N TYR A 118 11.85 -8.82 -11.84
CA TYR A 118 12.83 -8.70 -10.75
C TYR A 118 12.14 -8.80 -9.39
N GLU A 119 12.95 -9.03 -8.36
CA GLU A 119 12.47 -9.05 -6.98
C GLU A 119 12.69 -7.69 -6.32
N GLU A 120 11.63 -7.16 -5.71
CA GLU A 120 11.70 -6.01 -4.82
C GLU A 120 11.52 -6.46 -3.37
N ILE A 121 12.34 -5.91 -2.46
CA ILE A 121 12.26 -6.23 -1.04
C ILE A 121 12.18 -4.94 -0.25
N TYR A 122 11.06 -4.76 0.45
CA TYR A 122 10.92 -3.68 1.41
C TYR A 122 11.27 -4.17 2.81
N GLU A 123 12.16 -3.43 3.50
CA GLU A 123 12.55 -3.69 4.88
C GLU A 123 11.96 -2.60 5.79
N ILE A 124 11.13 -3.03 6.74
CA ILE A 124 10.50 -2.18 7.75
C ILE A 124 11.08 -2.56 9.11
N LYS A 125 11.81 -1.63 9.71
CA LYS A 125 12.38 -1.76 11.05
C LYS A 125 11.46 -1.10 12.07
N MET A 126 11.17 -1.83 13.13
CA MET A 126 10.30 -1.43 14.22
C MET A 126 11.04 -1.55 15.55
N LYS A 127 10.83 -0.59 16.45
CA LYS A 127 11.34 -0.64 17.82
C LYS A 127 10.25 -0.18 18.78
N SER A 128 9.88 -1.03 19.72
CA SER A 128 8.88 -0.72 20.75
C SER A 128 8.95 -1.69 21.92
N ARG A 129 9.36 -1.19 23.09
CA ARG A 129 9.22 -1.94 24.35
C ARG A 129 7.76 -2.22 24.71
N LYS A 130 6.84 -1.33 24.31
CA LYS A 130 5.41 -1.47 24.65
C LYS A 130 4.73 -2.59 23.86
N ILE A 131 5.16 -2.85 22.64
CA ILE A 131 4.58 -3.87 21.76
C ILE A 131 5.32 -5.20 21.90
N PHE A 132 6.65 -5.17 21.84
CA PHE A 132 7.48 -6.39 21.81
C PHE A 132 8.04 -6.80 23.18
N GLY A 133 7.82 -5.99 24.22
CA GLY A 133 8.34 -6.25 25.57
C GLY A 133 9.85 -6.04 25.74
N ASN A 134 10.57 -5.64 24.69
CA ASN A 134 12.03 -5.47 24.67
C ASN A 134 12.45 -4.23 23.83
N ASP A 135 13.74 -3.86 23.86
CA ASP A 135 14.26 -2.70 23.10
C ASP A 135 14.95 -3.07 21.79
N ASP A 136 14.85 -4.32 21.36
CA ASP A 136 15.47 -4.80 20.13
C ASP A 136 14.78 -4.20 18.91
N ILE A 137 15.50 -4.24 17.79
CA ILE A 137 14.96 -3.83 16.51
C ILE A 137 14.36 -5.06 15.85
N HIS A 138 13.05 -5.05 15.71
CA HIS A 138 12.31 -6.06 14.98
C HIS A 138 12.22 -5.67 13.50
N THR A 139 12.32 -6.65 12.61
CA THR A 139 12.40 -6.41 11.16
C THR A 139 11.33 -7.21 10.43
N LEU A 140 10.44 -6.49 9.74
CA LEU A 140 9.52 -7.03 8.76
C LEU A 140 10.14 -6.87 7.37
N LYS A 141 10.20 -7.95 6.59
CA LYS A 141 10.56 -7.92 5.17
C LYS A 141 9.38 -8.33 4.31
N TRP A 142 9.13 -7.56 3.27
CA TRP A 142 8.06 -7.79 2.31
C TRP A 142 8.67 -8.04 0.93
N TYR A 143 8.48 -9.24 0.40
CA TYR A 143 9.08 -9.69 -0.86
C TYR A 143 8.02 -9.67 -1.96
N LEU A 144 8.35 -9.00 -3.05
CA LEU A 144 7.48 -8.79 -4.20
C LEU A 144 8.17 -9.30 -5.45
N ASP A 145 7.45 -10.09 -6.24
CA ASP A 145 7.80 -10.36 -7.63
C ASP A 145 7.19 -9.26 -8.50
N VAL A 146 8.06 -8.53 -9.21
CA VAL A 146 7.66 -7.41 -10.06
C VAL A 146 7.77 -7.84 -11.51
N ASN A 147 6.67 -7.78 -12.26
CA ASN A 147 6.63 -8.21 -13.66
C ASN A 147 5.68 -7.35 -14.48
N ASN A 148 6.13 -6.70 -15.55
CA ASN A 148 5.26 -5.88 -16.44
C ASN A 148 4.37 -4.87 -15.69
N GLY A 149 4.89 -4.31 -14.58
CA GLY A 149 4.14 -3.38 -13.72
C GLY A 149 3.08 -4.02 -12.82
N SER A 150 2.99 -5.35 -12.78
CA SER A 150 2.28 -6.09 -11.72
C SER A 150 3.22 -6.39 -10.55
N TYR A 151 2.62 -6.50 -9.38
CA TYR A 151 3.30 -6.75 -8.12
C TYR A 151 2.60 -7.90 -7.41
N ASP A 152 3.30 -9.02 -7.29
CA ASP A 152 2.82 -10.17 -6.56
C ASP A 152 3.66 -10.31 -5.30
N ALA A 153 3.07 -9.93 -4.16
CA ALA A 153 3.65 -10.30 -2.88
C ALA A 153 3.61 -11.82 -2.81
N TYR A 154 4.73 -12.44 -2.46
CA TYR A 154 4.81 -13.90 -2.44
C TYR A 154 5.43 -14.42 -1.12
N LYS A 155 6.09 -13.55 -0.37
CA LYS A 155 6.73 -13.91 0.89
C LYS A 155 6.79 -12.71 1.83
N CYS A 156 6.59 -12.98 3.11
CA CYS A 156 6.85 -12.04 4.18
C CYS A 156 7.69 -12.71 5.26
N GLU A 157 8.61 -11.97 5.86
CA GLU A 157 9.37 -12.43 7.02
C GLU A 157 9.28 -11.44 8.16
N PHE A 158 9.23 -11.95 9.39
CA PHE A 158 9.41 -11.17 10.60
C PHE A 158 10.53 -11.79 11.44
N ASP A 159 11.57 -11.00 11.71
CA ASP A 159 12.80 -11.44 12.40
C ASP A 159 13.42 -12.73 11.83
N GLY A 160 13.36 -12.86 10.50
CA GLY A 160 13.90 -14.02 9.76
C GLY A 160 12.98 -15.25 9.75
N GLN A 161 11.83 -15.21 10.42
CA GLN A 161 10.82 -16.26 10.33
C GLN A 161 9.82 -15.91 9.21
N THR A 162 9.52 -16.87 8.34
CA THR A 162 8.52 -16.67 7.28
C THR A 162 7.12 -16.63 7.87
N LEU A 163 6.33 -15.64 7.46
CA LEU A 163 4.91 -15.51 7.80
C LEU A 163 4.07 -16.03 6.62
N GLU A 164 3.02 -16.79 6.92
CA GLU A 164 2.10 -17.29 5.90
C GLU A 164 1.20 -16.16 5.40
N LEU A 165 1.19 -15.94 4.08
CA LEU A 165 0.35 -14.93 3.44
C LEU A 165 -0.95 -15.55 2.86
N ASP A 166 -0.90 -16.78 2.34
CA ASP A 166 -2.02 -17.40 1.61
C ASP A 166 -3.30 -17.63 2.43
N ASN A 167 -3.22 -17.60 3.77
CA ASN A 167 -4.35 -17.74 4.67
C ASN A 167 -4.95 -16.38 5.12
N ASP A 168 -4.38 -15.27 4.69
CA ASP A 168 -4.88 -13.94 5.02
C ASP A 168 -6.03 -13.54 4.09
N LYS A 169 -7.20 -13.27 4.69
CA LYS A 169 -8.40 -12.80 4.00
C LYS A 169 -8.14 -11.52 3.20
N TYR A 170 -7.20 -10.67 3.62
CA TYR A 170 -6.82 -9.43 2.95
C TYR A 170 -5.75 -9.60 1.89
N TYR A 171 -5.04 -10.73 1.90
CA TYR A 171 -3.93 -10.98 0.99
C TYR A 171 -4.39 -11.26 -0.45
N LYS A 172 -5.68 -11.52 -0.69
CA LYS A 172 -6.25 -11.64 -2.05
C LYS A 172 -7.66 -11.07 -2.22
N GLU A 173 -8.39 -10.73 -1.15
CA GLU A 173 -9.72 -10.11 -1.27
C GLU A 173 -9.64 -8.58 -1.08
N THR A 174 -10.09 -7.83 -2.11
CA THR A 174 -10.24 -6.36 -2.20
C THR A 174 -8.90 -5.60 -2.34
N PHE A 175 -8.39 -5.21 -3.52
CA PHE A 175 -8.97 -4.37 -4.57
C PHE A 175 -8.35 -4.70 -5.94
N ASN A 176 -8.67 -5.86 -6.50
CA ASN A 176 -8.24 -6.31 -7.83
C ASN A 176 -8.77 -5.45 -9.00
N THR A 177 -9.35 -4.28 -8.71
CA THR A 177 -9.77 -3.26 -9.69
C THR A 177 -8.69 -2.20 -9.93
N GLN A 178 -7.59 -2.18 -9.16
CA GLN A 178 -6.47 -1.28 -9.39
C GLN A 178 -5.19 -2.09 -9.59
N LYS A 179 -4.70 -2.11 -10.83
CA LYS A 179 -3.39 -2.67 -11.25
C LYS A 179 -2.19 -2.15 -10.44
N HIS A 180 -2.41 -1.14 -9.59
CA HIS A 180 -1.39 -0.37 -8.89
C HIS A 180 -1.56 -0.34 -7.36
N LYS A 181 -2.11 -1.39 -6.74
CA LYS A 181 -2.18 -1.50 -5.28
C LYS A 181 -1.86 -2.92 -4.79
N THR A 182 -1.05 -3.04 -3.73
CA THR A 182 -0.90 -4.30 -2.98
C THR A 182 -1.36 -4.10 -1.54
N THR A 183 -2.21 -4.99 -1.04
CA THR A 183 -2.73 -4.94 0.34
C THR A 183 -2.48 -6.28 1.05
N ALA A 184 -2.14 -6.24 2.35
CA ALA A 184 -2.07 -7.42 3.20
C ALA A 184 -2.32 -7.10 4.68
N LEU A 185 -2.85 -8.07 5.42
CA LEU A 185 -2.92 -8.11 6.88
C LEU A 185 -1.94 -9.15 7.41
N ILE A 186 -0.94 -8.67 8.13
CA ILE A 186 0.13 -9.49 8.69
C ILE A 186 -0.08 -9.61 10.19
N THR A 187 -0.16 -10.86 10.67
CA THR A 187 -0.21 -11.15 12.10
C THR A 187 1.20 -11.43 12.62
N ILE A 188 1.64 -10.64 13.59
CA ILE A 188 2.93 -10.74 14.25
C ILE A 188 2.72 -11.23 15.68
N TYR A 189 3.30 -12.37 16.02
CA TYR A 189 3.27 -12.90 17.37
C TYR A 189 4.39 -12.27 18.22
N CYS A 190 3.99 -11.60 19.31
CA CYS A 190 4.86 -10.86 20.23
C CYS A 190 4.94 -11.54 21.60
#